data_AF-A0A918ADD4-F1
#
_entry.id   AF-A0A918ADD4-F1
#
_cell.length_a   1.000
_cell.length_b   1.000
_cell.length_c   1.000
_cell.angle_alpha   90.00
_cell.angle_beta   90.00
_cell.angle_gamma   90.00
#
_symmetry.space_group_name_H-M   'P 1'
#
loop_
_entity.id
_entity.type
_entity.pdbx_description
1 polymer ?
#
loop_
_entity_poly.entity_id
_entity_poly.type
_entity_poly.pdbx_seq_one_letter_code
_entity_poly.pdbx_strand_id
1 'polypeptide(L)'
;MSRRKQVTPPRPLAVGDVVAAHSVDLGEWTAAQVVRLNADSQTAAVLELDWSGPEPSSVADLGDVAPLKLTHHSWNGTLSFCNHEWVLPRSHKVIGATRLLHGGPANSWASGWHLGDQLARQRRWDRGVHEDPVVPWKVECTGEKVNELLSRPAAPRSEVMHLTIRDIDSLDCAQLVQRFPALTRLHLSGRLGLLSHADDLCQLISLQRISIVDLLGMTKEDCLKPLRVSELESVDLYGIPAGYASVMRKTWHPEIPAGTFVSIHRARKPEWVEENRNNPLRDWDGREQISATTYKRAVAQYRTTRRAVIEAFAEEPADTRPARMEEIGRFYGEAFNQLDQRSGFIETVEREELFEALDHIMNEAEALHGPSVENARGSLISGVESVRDW
;
A
#
# COMPACT_ATOMS: atom_id res chain seq x y z
N MET A 1 14.04 -14.14 -33.41
CA MET A 1 12.86 -13.58 -32.72
C MET A 1 12.30 -14.65 -31.80
N SER A 2 12.63 -14.59 -30.51
CA SER A 2 12.10 -15.55 -29.53
C SER A 2 10.59 -15.31 -29.41
N ARG A 3 9.76 -16.31 -29.75
CA ARG A 3 8.31 -16.24 -29.49
C ARG A 3 8.12 -16.11 -27.98
N ARG A 4 7.86 -14.89 -27.50
CA ARG A 4 7.42 -14.65 -26.13
C ARG A 4 6.19 -15.54 -25.93
N LYS A 5 6.28 -16.48 -24.97
CA LYS A 5 5.16 -17.36 -24.63
C LYS A 5 3.98 -16.46 -24.29
N GLN A 6 2.88 -16.58 -25.03
CA GLN A 6 1.70 -15.75 -24.80
C GLN A 6 1.22 -16.02 -23.38
N VAL A 7 1.28 -14.99 -22.54
CA VAL A 7 0.83 -15.08 -21.15
C VAL A 7 -0.70 -15.04 -21.18
N THR A 8 -1.34 -15.99 -20.53
CA THR A 8 -2.80 -16.08 -20.41
C THR A 8 -3.21 -15.83 -18.96
N PRO A 9 -4.46 -15.36 -18.72
CA PRO A 9 -5.00 -15.28 -17.37
C PRO A 9 -4.85 -16.61 -16.60
N PRO A 10 -4.46 -16.58 -15.31
CA PRO A 10 -4.24 -17.82 -14.54
C PRO A 10 -5.50 -18.65 -14.32
N ARG A 11 -6.65 -18.01 -14.19
CA ARG A 11 -7.97 -18.64 -14.26
C ARG A 11 -8.62 -18.30 -15.61
N PRO A 12 -9.42 -19.21 -16.20
CA PRO A 12 -10.11 -18.94 -17.45
C PRO A 12 -10.89 -17.62 -17.40
N LEU A 13 -10.51 -16.70 -18.28
CA LEU A 13 -11.11 -15.39 -18.44
C LEU A 13 -10.89 -14.94 -19.89
N ALA A 14 -11.95 -14.52 -20.56
CA ALA A 14 -11.94 -14.10 -21.95
C ALA A 14 -12.66 -12.76 -22.14
N VAL A 15 -12.36 -12.09 -23.24
CA VAL A 15 -13.10 -10.89 -23.66
C VAL A 15 -14.54 -11.28 -23.99
N GLY A 16 -15.50 -10.55 -23.43
CA GLY A 16 -16.93 -10.81 -23.54
C GLY A 16 -17.51 -11.59 -22.36
N ASP A 17 -16.68 -12.22 -21.52
CA ASP A 17 -17.12 -12.92 -20.33
C ASP A 17 -17.85 -11.97 -19.38
N VAL A 18 -18.92 -12.46 -18.77
CA VAL A 18 -19.63 -11.82 -17.68
C VAL A 18 -19.25 -12.53 -16.40
N VAL A 19 -18.72 -11.75 -15.46
CA VAL A 19 -18.28 -12.18 -14.14
C VAL A 19 -19.32 -11.72 -13.12
N ALA A 20 -19.66 -12.58 -12.16
CA ALA A 20 -20.52 -12.26 -11.04
C ALA A 20 -19.80 -12.46 -9.70
N ALA A 21 -20.13 -11.62 -8.72
CA ALA A 21 -19.67 -11.74 -7.34
C ALA A 21 -20.70 -11.16 -6.36
N HIS A 22 -20.70 -11.68 -5.14
CA HIS A 22 -21.56 -11.20 -4.07
C HIS A 22 -21.03 -9.87 -3.49
N SER A 23 -21.89 -8.85 -3.44
CA SER A 23 -21.60 -7.56 -2.81
C SER A 23 -22.10 -7.56 -1.36
N VAL A 24 -21.19 -7.41 -0.40
CA VAL A 24 -21.53 -7.28 1.03
C VAL A 24 -22.36 -6.03 1.29
N ASP A 25 -22.07 -4.93 0.58
CA ASP A 25 -22.78 -3.65 0.74
C ASP A 25 -24.24 -3.71 0.26
N LEU A 26 -24.52 -4.54 -0.74
CA LEU A 26 -25.88 -4.72 -1.27
C LEU A 26 -26.61 -5.92 -0.66
N GLY A 27 -25.88 -6.91 -0.14
CA GLY A 27 -26.44 -8.22 0.23
C GLY A 27 -26.94 -9.02 -0.98
N GLU A 28 -26.49 -8.67 -2.18
CA GLU A 28 -26.94 -9.21 -3.46
C GLU A 28 -25.74 -9.52 -4.35
N TRP A 29 -25.95 -10.37 -5.35
CA TRP A 29 -24.97 -10.59 -6.41
C TRP A 29 -24.96 -9.44 -7.38
N THR A 30 -23.79 -9.16 -7.94
CA THR A 30 -23.53 -8.09 -8.92
C THR A 30 -22.76 -8.67 -10.09
N ALA A 31 -22.71 -7.95 -11.21
CA ALA A 31 -22.10 -8.44 -12.44
C ALA A 31 -21.25 -7.38 -13.15
N ALA A 32 -20.23 -7.85 -13.87
CA ALA A 32 -19.39 -7.04 -14.75
C ALA A 32 -19.04 -7.80 -16.04
N GLN A 33 -18.77 -7.08 -17.11
CA GLN A 33 -18.26 -7.63 -18.36
C GLN A 33 -16.75 -7.39 -18.49
N VAL A 34 -16.01 -8.41 -18.90
CA VAL A 34 -14.61 -8.29 -19.32
C VAL A 34 -14.57 -7.74 -20.74
N VAL A 35 -14.11 -6.50 -20.90
CA VAL A 35 -14.10 -5.80 -22.20
C VAL A 35 -12.77 -5.98 -22.93
N ARG A 36 -11.66 -6.10 -22.19
CA ARG A 36 -10.32 -6.23 -22.76
C ARG A 36 -9.40 -7.00 -21.82
N LEU A 37 -8.43 -7.71 -22.40
CA LEU A 37 -7.31 -8.30 -21.68
C LEU A 37 -6.00 -7.74 -22.24
N ASN A 38 -5.06 -7.39 -21.37
CA ASN A 38 -3.73 -6.94 -21.75
C ASN A 38 -2.68 -7.89 -21.17
N ALA A 39 -1.98 -8.61 -22.05
CA ALA A 39 -0.98 -9.60 -21.66
C ALA A 39 0.34 -9.00 -21.19
N ASP A 40 0.67 -7.77 -21.59
CA ASP A 40 1.91 -7.10 -21.19
C ASP A 40 1.79 -6.57 -19.76
N SER A 41 0.66 -5.95 -19.42
CA SER A 41 0.38 -5.45 -18.07
C SER A 41 -0.31 -6.47 -17.17
N GLN A 42 -0.72 -7.62 -17.69
CA GLN A 42 -1.46 -8.65 -16.95
C GLN A 42 -2.76 -8.13 -16.33
N THR A 43 -3.49 -7.30 -17.07
CA THR A 43 -4.71 -6.65 -16.61
C THR A 43 -5.94 -7.01 -17.45
N ALA A 44 -7.11 -6.92 -16.82
CA ALA A 44 -8.42 -7.02 -17.44
C ALA A 44 -9.16 -5.68 -17.29
N ALA A 45 -9.72 -5.16 -18.39
CA ALA A 45 -10.62 -4.03 -18.34
C ALA A 45 -12.03 -4.53 -18.03
N VAL A 46 -12.54 -4.18 -16.86
CA VAL A 46 -13.79 -4.69 -16.27
C VAL A 46 -14.81 -3.57 -16.22
N LEU A 47 -15.93 -3.78 -16.91
CA LEU A 47 -17.07 -2.86 -16.97
C LEU A 47 -18.17 -3.36 -16.04
N GLU A 48 -18.43 -2.66 -14.94
CA GLU A 48 -19.53 -3.03 -14.06
C GLU A 48 -20.88 -2.79 -14.75
N LEU A 49 -21.84 -3.66 -14.47
CA LEU A 49 -23.20 -3.60 -14.98
C LEU A 49 -24.11 -2.99 -13.92
N ASP A 50 -25.11 -2.23 -14.36
CA ASP A 50 -26.18 -1.75 -13.49
C ASP A 50 -27.16 -2.88 -13.20
N TRP A 51 -26.68 -3.87 -12.44
CA TRP A 51 -27.41 -5.07 -12.11
C TRP A 51 -27.03 -5.58 -10.72
N SER A 52 -28.05 -5.92 -9.94
CA SER A 52 -27.88 -6.82 -8.81
C SER A 52 -29.14 -7.64 -8.56
N GLY A 53 -28.99 -8.77 -7.88
CA GLY A 53 -30.11 -9.62 -7.50
C GLY A 53 -29.67 -10.93 -6.86
N PRO A 54 -30.52 -11.97 -6.91
CA PRO A 54 -30.17 -13.33 -6.50
C PRO A 54 -28.95 -13.87 -7.25
N GLU A 55 -28.34 -14.94 -6.73
CA GLU A 55 -27.18 -15.57 -7.35
C GLU A 55 -27.47 -15.98 -8.81
N PRO A 56 -26.78 -15.40 -9.82
CA PRO A 56 -27.01 -15.76 -11.19
C PRO A 56 -26.28 -17.06 -11.52
N SER A 57 -26.94 -17.93 -12.27
CA SER A 57 -26.37 -19.15 -12.84
C SER A 57 -25.86 -18.94 -14.26
N SER A 58 -26.45 -18.00 -14.99
CA SER A 58 -26.11 -17.67 -16.38
C SER A 58 -26.34 -16.19 -16.71
N VAL A 59 -25.80 -15.73 -17.84
CA VAL A 59 -26.09 -14.38 -18.38
C VAL A 59 -27.59 -14.16 -18.62
N ALA A 60 -28.38 -15.20 -18.88
CA ALA A 60 -29.83 -15.03 -19.09
C ALA A 60 -30.56 -14.56 -17.82
N ASP A 61 -30.03 -14.89 -16.64
CA ASP A 61 -30.62 -14.51 -15.35
C ASP A 61 -30.51 -13.00 -15.08
N LEU A 62 -29.64 -12.31 -15.84
CA LEU A 62 -29.42 -10.88 -15.69
C LEU A 62 -30.51 -10.05 -16.38
N GLY A 63 -31.21 -10.62 -17.36
CA GLY A 63 -32.14 -9.89 -18.23
C GLY A 63 -31.44 -8.84 -19.08
N ASP A 64 -32.14 -7.73 -19.33
CA ASP A 64 -31.60 -6.58 -20.06
C ASP A 64 -30.72 -5.74 -19.13
N VAL A 65 -29.41 -5.83 -19.31
CA VAL A 65 -28.42 -5.11 -18.49
C VAL A 65 -27.74 -3.99 -19.28
N ALA A 66 -27.49 -2.88 -18.59
CA ALA A 66 -26.76 -1.73 -19.10
C ALA A 66 -25.42 -1.55 -18.34
N PRO A 67 -24.42 -0.90 -18.95
CA PRO A 67 -23.24 -0.46 -18.23
C PRO A 67 -23.58 0.48 -17.06
N LEU A 68 -22.95 0.28 -15.91
CA LEU A 68 -23.13 1.13 -14.73
C LEU A 68 -22.56 2.53 -15.03
N LYS A 69 -23.42 3.56 -14.90
CA LYS A 69 -23.05 4.97 -14.98
C LYS A 69 -22.95 5.57 -13.59
N LEU A 70 -21.85 6.27 -13.33
CA LEU A 70 -21.57 6.91 -12.06
C LEU A 70 -21.94 8.39 -12.13
N THR A 71 -22.83 8.81 -11.24
CA THR A 71 -23.24 10.20 -11.01
C THR A 71 -23.12 10.60 -9.54
N HIS A 72 -22.63 9.70 -8.69
CA HIS A 72 -22.43 9.98 -7.29
C HIS A 72 -21.20 10.85 -7.04
N HIS A 73 -21.24 11.68 -5.99
CA HIS A 73 -20.12 12.54 -5.57
C HIS A 73 -19.62 13.43 -6.74
N SER A 74 -18.35 13.31 -7.11
CA SER A 74 -17.72 14.09 -8.18
C SER A 74 -17.84 13.45 -9.57
N TRP A 75 -18.54 12.31 -9.70
CA TRP A 75 -18.72 11.64 -10.98
C TRP A 75 -19.79 12.34 -11.82
N ASN A 76 -19.55 12.43 -13.14
CA ASN A 76 -20.35 13.23 -14.07
C ASN A 76 -20.96 12.39 -15.22
N GLY A 77 -21.34 11.14 -14.93
CA GLY A 77 -21.96 10.22 -15.89
C GLY A 77 -20.98 9.26 -16.59
N THR A 78 -19.76 9.15 -16.09
CA THR A 78 -18.76 8.19 -16.57
C THR A 78 -19.15 6.75 -16.24
N LEU A 79 -18.67 5.80 -17.03
CA LEU A 79 -18.89 4.38 -16.76
C LEU A 79 -18.03 3.91 -15.58
N SER A 80 -18.54 2.99 -14.75
CA SER A 80 -17.69 2.22 -13.86
C SER A 80 -16.89 1.21 -14.68
N PHE A 81 -15.73 1.66 -15.15
CA PHE A 81 -14.90 0.90 -16.09
C PHE A 81 -13.42 1.06 -15.74
N CYS A 82 -12.82 -0.02 -15.25
CA CYS A 82 -11.48 0.03 -14.65
C CYS A 82 -10.62 -1.15 -15.09
N ASN A 83 -9.30 -0.95 -15.14
CA ASN A 83 -8.34 -2.04 -15.30
C ASN A 83 -8.01 -2.63 -13.92
N HIS A 84 -8.18 -3.94 -13.80
CA HIS A 84 -7.78 -4.74 -12.63
C HIS A 84 -6.73 -5.76 -13.03
N GLU A 85 -6.02 -6.32 -12.06
CA GLU A 85 -5.27 -7.57 -12.26
C GLU A 85 -6.15 -8.64 -12.90
N TRP A 86 -5.65 -9.36 -13.91
CA TRP A 86 -6.43 -10.39 -14.61
C TRP A 86 -6.54 -11.73 -13.85
N VAL A 87 -6.16 -11.74 -12.57
CA VAL A 87 -6.35 -12.89 -11.68
C VAL A 87 -7.78 -12.83 -11.16
N LEU A 88 -8.68 -13.62 -11.75
CA LEU A 88 -10.07 -13.69 -11.32
C LEU A 88 -10.15 -14.22 -9.87
N PRO A 89 -10.67 -13.47 -8.88
CA PRO A 89 -10.67 -13.91 -7.49
C PRO A 89 -11.58 -15.10 -7.23
N ARG A 90 -11.29 -15.91 -6.22
CA ARG A 90 -12.04 -17.14 -5.87
C ARG A 90 -13.52 -16.89 -5.63
N SER A 91 -13.85 -15.74 -5.03
CA SER A 91 -15.23 -15.29 -4.80
C SER A 91 -16.00 -14.93 -6.09
N HIS A 92 -15.31 -14.86 -7.23
CA HIS A 92 -15.89 -14.50 -8.52
C HIS A 92 -16.04 -15.72 -9.43
N LYS A 93 -17.12 -15.70 -10.23
CA LYS A 93 -17.44 -16.73 -11.22
C LYS A 93 -17.80 -16.13 -12.56
N VAL A 94 -17.37 -16.80 -13.63
CA VAL A 94 -17.84 -16.50 -15.00
C VAL A 94 -19.20 -17.19 -15.19
N ILE A 95 -20.21 -16.44 -15.60
CA ILE A 95 -21.60 -16.93 -15.80
C ILE A 95 -21.99 -17.04 -17.28
N GLY A 96 -21.04 -16.83 -18.18
CA GLY A 96 -21.22 -16.89 -19.63
C GLY A 96 -20.60 -15.67 -20.31
N ALA A 97 -20.91 -15.48 -21.59
CA ALA A 97 -20.42 -14.35 -22.37
C ALA A 97 -21.55 -13.65 -23.10
N THR A 98 -21.40 -12.35 -23.35
CA THR A 98 -22.34 -11.55 -24.13
C THR A 98 -21.60 -10.61 -25.08
N ARG A 99 -22.33 -9.99 -26.01
CA ARG A 99 -21.79 -8.97 -26.90
C ARG A 99 -21.22 -7.82 -26.05
N LEU A 100 -20.08 -7.29 -26.48
CA LEU A 100 -19.45 -6.15 -25.80
C LEU A 100 -20.41 -4.95 -25.74
N LEU A 101 -20.67 -4.48 -24.52
CA LEU A 101 -21.45 -3.27 -24.25
C LEU A 101 -20.61 -1.99 -24.36
N HIS A 102 -19.28 -2.14 -24.42
CA HIS A 102 -18.33 -1.05 -24.61
C HIS A 102 -17.14 -1.51 -25.47
N GLY A 103 -16.60 -0.64 -26.31
CA GLY A 103 -15.47 -0.96 -27.20
C GLY A 103 -14.15 -0.23 -26.89
N GLY A 104 -14.21 0.81 -26.05
CA GLY A 104 -13.05 1.64 -25.70
C GLY A 104 -12.13 1.00 -24.65
N PRO A 105 -10.92 1.55 -24.46
CA PRO A 105 -10.06 1.20 -23.32
C PRO A 105 -10.60 1.81 -22.03
N ALA A 106 -10.32 1.16 -20.89
CA ALA A 106 -10.45 1.80 -19.59
C ALA A 106 -9.24 2.70 -19.33
N ASN A 107 -9.47 3.90 -18.81
CA ASN A 107 -8.45 4.89 -18.46
C ASN A 107 -8.22 5.01 -16.94
N SER A 108 -8.70 4.03 -16.18
CA SER A 108 -8.58 3.96 -14.73
C SER A 108 -7.99 2.61 -14.33
N TRP A 109 -7.34 2.58 -13.16
CA TRP A 109 -6.73 1.38 -12.58
C TRP A 109 -7.14 1.27 -11.13
N ALA A 110 -7.43 0.05 -10.68
CA ALA A 110 -7.72 -0.26 -9.30
C ALA A 110 -7.11 -1.61 -8.96
N SER A 111 -6.61 -1.74 -7.73
CA SER A 111 -6.22 -3.03 -7.18
C SER A 111 -7.44 -3.73 -6.59
N GLY A 112 -7.53 -5.04 -6.78
CA GLY A 112 -8.61 -5.84 -6.24
C GLY A 112 -9.90 -5.69 -7.04
N TRP A 113 -10.64 -6.80 -7.18
CA TRP A 113 -11.98 -6.76 -7.75
C TRP A 113 -12.98 -6.41 -6.64
N HIS A 114 -13.45 -5.16 -6.63
CA HIS A 114 -14.41 -4.63 -5.65
C HIS A 114 -15.81 -4.53 -6.26
N LEU A 115 -16.24 -5.60 -6.94
CA LEU A 115 -17.48 -5.61 -7.70
C LEU A 115 -18.69 -5.28 -6.80
N GLY A 116 -19.47 -4.28 -7.22
CA GLY A 116 -20.67 -3.85 -6.51
C GLY A 116 -20.48 -2.70 -5.51
N ASP A 117 -19.26 -2.28 -5.18
CA ASP A 117 -19.00 -1.11 -4.31
C ASP A 117 -19.52 0.18 -4.97
N GLN A 118 -19.20 0.39 -6.26
CA GLN A 118 -19.67 1.55 -7.01
C GLN A 118 -21.19 1.49 -7.24
N LEU A 119 -21.76 0.31 -7.51
CA LEU A 119 -23.22 0.16 -7.62
C LEU A 119 -23.92 0.48 -6.31
N ALA A 120 -23.37 0.05 -5.16
CA ALA A 120 -23.91 0.37 -3.85
C ALA A 120 -23.92 1.88 -3.58
N ARG A 121 -22.83 2.57 -3.90
CA ARG A 121 -22.74 4.05 -3.81
C ARG A 121 -23.72 4.73 -4.73
N GLN A 122 -23.81 4.29 -5.99
CA GLN A 122 -24.75 4.86 -6.96
C GLN A 122 -26.19 4.72 -6.49
N ARG A 123 -26.59 3.53 -6.02
CA ARG A 123 -27.95 3.30 -5.51
C ARG A 123 -28.27 4.12 -4.26
N ARG A 124 -27.29 4.36 -3.37
CA ARG A 124 -27.47 5.27 -2.23
C ARG A 124 -27.68 6.71 -2.71
N TRP A 125 -26.86 7.14 -3.65
CA TRP A 125 -26.94 8.46 -4.25
C TRP A 125 -28.30 8.73 -4.91
N ASP A 126 -28.81 7.77 -5.67
CA ASP A 126 -30.13 7.86 -6.34
C ASP A 126 -31.29 7.95 -5.33
N ARG A 127 -31.08 7.46 -4.09
CA ARG A 127 -32.02 7.61 -2.98
C ARG A 127 -31.83 8.90 -2.17
N GLY A 128 -30.92 9.78 -2.58
CA GLY A 128 -30.62 11.04 -1.89
C GLY A 128 -29.70 10.91 -0.68
N VAL A 129 -29.01 9.78 -0.51
CA VAL A 129 -28.01 9.58 0.55
C VAL A 129 -26.63 9.86 -0.02
N HIS A 130 -26.09 11.03 0.31
CA HIS A 130 -24.83 11.55 -0.25
C HIS A 130 -23.61 11.31 0.65
N GLU A 131 -23.82 10.83 1.88
CA GLU A 131 -22.76 10.46 2.81
C GLU A 131 -22.63 8.93 2.88
N ASP A 132 -21.41 8.43 3.08
CA ASP A 132 -21.20 7.00 3.29
C ASP A 132 -21.66 6.59 4.70
N PRO A 133 -22.52 5.56 4.83
CA PRO A 133 -23.03 5.15 6.12
C PRO A 133 -21.90 4.56 6.98
N VAL A 134 -21.95 4.88 8.28
CA VAL A 134 -21.15 4.14 9.27
C VAL A 134 -21.70 2.72 9.35
N VAL A 135 -20.96 1.78 8.79
CA VAL A 135 -21.30 0.35 8.81
C VAL A 135 -20.57 -0.35 9.95
N PRO A 136 -21.26 -1.12 10.81
CA PRO A 136 -20.65 -1.74 11.98
C PRO A 136 -19.60 -2.81 11.60
N TRP A 137 -19.67 -3.34 10.38
CA TRP A 137 -18.76 -4.36 9.88
C TRP A 137 -17.46 -3.82 9.29
N LYS A 138 -17.30 -2.49 9.15
CA LYS A 138 -16.06 -1.85 8.70
C LYS A 138 -15.49 -0.98 9.82
N VAL A 139 -14.23 -1.19 10.15
CA VAL A 139 -13.50 -0.38 11.13
C VAL A 139 -12.20 0.12 10.51
N GLU A 140 -11.95 1.41 10.65
CA GLU A 140 -10.65 2.02 10.37
C GLU A 140 -10.14 2.72 11.62
N CYS A 141 -8.89 2.47 12.01
CA CYS A 141 -8.29 3.07 13.21
C CYS A 141 -6.77 3.13 13.12
N THR A 142 -6.13 3.79 14.08
CA THR A 142 -4.67 3.83 14.23
C THR A 142 -4.16 2.66 15.07
N GLY A 143 -2.86 2.36 14.97
CA GLY A 143 -2.16 1.38 15.79
C GLY A 143 -2.34 1.65 17.28
N GLU A 144 -2.20 2.92 17.70
CA GLU A 144 -2.47 3.35 19.07
C GLU A 144 -3.89 2.99 19.51
N LYS A 145 -4.90 3.33 18.68
CA LYS A 145 -6.29 3.13 19.05
C LYS A 145 -6.67 1.66 19.15
N VAL A 146 -6.17 0.82 18.24
CA VAL A 146 -6.41 -0.62 18.32
C VAL A 146 -5.70 -1.21 19.54
N ASN A 147 -4.47 -0.80 19.85
CA ASN A 147 -3.76 -1.29 21.03
C ASN A 147 -4.46 -0.91 22.34
N GLU A 148 -5.00 0.32 22.45
CA GLU A 148 -5.86 0.70 23.58
C GLU A 148 -7.05 -0.26 23.71
N LEU A 149 -7.69 -0.59 22.58
CA LEU A 149 -8.83 -1.50 22.54
C LEU A 149 -8.47 -2.95 22.85
N LEU A 150 -7.27 -3.42 22.47
CA LEU A 150 -6.77 -4.77 22.75
C LEU A 150 -6.25 -4.93 24.18
N SER A 151 -5.78 -3.84 24.82
CA SER A 151 -5.27 -3.85 26.20
C SER A 151 -6.33 -4.18 27.26
N ARG A 152 -7.61 -4.10 26.91
CA ARG A 152 -8.75 -4.34 27.82
C ARG A 152 -9.43 -5.65 27.46
N PRO A 153 -9.64 -6.56 28.43
CA PRO A 153 -10.45 -7.74 28.19
C PRO A 153 -11.87 -7.35 27.73
N ALA A 154 -12.26 -7.79 26.55
CA ALA A 154 -13.56 -7.51 25.97
C ALA A 154 -14.04 -8.70 25.11
N ALA A 155 -15.35 -8.83 24.94
CA ALA A 155 -15.93 -9.88 24.10
C ALA A 155 -15.45 -9.76 22.64
N PRO A 156 -15.35 -10.84 21.85
CA PRO A 156 -15.02 -10.73 20.44
C PRO A 156 -16.00 -9.84 19.66
N ARG A 157 -15.50 -9.10 18.68
CA ARG A 157 -16.28 -8.25 17.75
C ARG A 157 -16.47 -8.95 16.42
N SER A 158 -17.29 -10.00 16.43
CA SER A 158 -17.57 -10.79 15.22
C SER A 158 -18.40 -10.03 14.19
N GLU A 159 -18.97 -8.88 14.53
CA GLU A 159 -19.64 -8.00 13.57
C GLU A 159 -18.65 -7.35 12.60
N VAL A 160 -17.37 -7.19 12.99
CA VAL A 160 -16.34 -6.54 12.17
C VAL A 160 -15.74 -7.54 11.19
N MET A 161 -15.94 -7.27 9.90
CA MET A 161 -15.44 -8.10 8.79
C MET A 161 -14.28 -7.43 8.05
N HIS A 162 -14.27 -6.09 7.99
CA HIS A 162 -13.23 -5.31 7.33
C HIS A 162 -12.52 -4.43 8.36
N LEU A 163 -11.20 -4.63 8.49
CA LEU A 163 -10.38 -3.89 9.43
C LEU A 163 -9.18 -3.27 8.73
N THR A 164 -9.07 -1.95 8.85
CA THR A 164 -7.91 -1.16 8.41
C THR A 164 -7.25 -0.56 9.64
N ILE A 165 -5.98 -0.89 9.87
CA ILE A 165 -5.17 -0.30 10.94
C ILE A 165 -3.99 0.40 10.29
N ARG A 166 -3.89 1.72 10.51
CA ARG A 166 -2.79 2.57 10.04
C ARG A 166 -1.86 2.92 11.19
N ASP A 167 -0.68 3.45 10.89
CA ASP A 167 0.25 3.99 11.90
C ASP A 167 0.58 2.98 13.01
N ILE A 168 0.85 1.73 12.63
CA ILE A 168 1.26 0.68 13.58
C ILE A 168 2.75 0.82 13.89
N ASP A 169 3.07 1.05 15.17
CA ASP A 169 4.42 0.89 15.71
C ASP A 169 4.67 -0.53 16.21
N SER A 170 3.71 -1.10 16.92
CA SER A 170 3.70 -2.51 17.32
C SER A 170 2.27 -3.04 17.39
N LEU A 171 2.06 -4.31 17.05
CA LEU A 171 0.77 -4.97 17.13
C LEU A 171 0.95 -6.46 17.44
N ASP A 172 0.14 -6.95 18.39
CA ASP A 172 0.03 -8.36 18.71
C ASP A 172 -1.10 -9.00 17.90
N CYS A 173 -0.73 -9.84 16.93
CA CYS A 173 -1.69 -10.50 16.05
C CYS A 173 -2.53 -11.55 16.79
N ALA A 174 -2.04 -12.12 17.89
CA ALA A 174 -2.83 -13.04 18.72
C ALA A 174 -4.05 -12.33 19.31
N GLN A 175 -3.84 -11.15 19.90
CA GLN A 175 -4.90 -10.33 20.47
C GLN A 175 -5.85 -9.79 19.40
N LEU A 176 -5.30 -9.38 18.26
CA LEU A 176 -6.07 -8.92 17.10
C LEU A 176 -7.09 -9.97 16.67
N VAL A 177 -6.63 -11.20 16.47
CA VAL A 177 -7.46 -12.33 16.00
C VAL A 177 -8.52 -12.71 17.03
N GLN A 178 -8.17 -12.73 18.32
CA GLN A 178 -9.14 -12.98 19.40
C GLN A 178 -10.24 -11.92 19.42
N ARG A 179 -9.88 -10.66 19.21
CA ARG A 179 -10.84 -9.55 19.22
C ARG A 179 -11.67 -9.45 17.95
N PHE A 180 -11.13 -9.82 16.79
CA PHE A 180 -11.78 -9.70 15.49
C PHE A 180 -11.70 -11.05 14.73
N PRO A 181 -12.44 -12.08 15.16
CA PRO A 181 -12.29 -13.43 14.60
C PRO A 181 -12.96 -13.59 13.22
N ALA A 182 -13.88 -12.70 12.83
CA ALA A 182 -14.71 -12.82 11.63
C ALA A 182 -14.18 -12.01 10.43
N LEU A 183 -12.90 -11.61 10.45
CA LEU A 183 -12.33 -10.77 9.40
C LEU A 183 -12.31 -11.48 8.05
N THR A 184 -12.84 -10.80 7.03
CA THR A 184 -12.70 -11.15 5.62
C THR A 184 -11.71 -10.25 4.91
N ARG A 185 -11.47 -9.03 5.40
CA ARG A 185 -10.46 -8.11 4.87
C ARG A 185 -9.65 -7.48 5.99
N LEU A 186 -8.33 -7.56 5.87
CA LEU A 186 -7.39 -7.00 6.83
C LEU A 186 -6.33 -6.17 6.11
N HIS A 187 -6.25 -4.88 6.43
CA HIS A 187 -5.16 -4.00 6.00
C HIS A 187 -4.40 -3.51 7.23
N LEU A 188 -3.10 -3.74 7.24
CA LEU A 188 -2.17 -3.31 8.29
C LEU A 188 -1.08 -2.46 7.66
N SER A 189 -0.92 -1.22 8.11
CA SER A 189 0.17 -0.35 7.69
C SER A 189 0.85 0.34 8.85
N GLY A 190 2.16 0.53 8.71
CA GLY A 190 2.98 1.26 9.67
C GLY A 190 4.19 1.88 8.98
N ARG A 191 5.18 2.28 9.78
CA ARG A 191 6.44 2.86 9.28
C ARG A 191 7.63 2.14 9.89
N LEU A 192 7.89 0.92 9.41
CA LEU A 192 8.80 -0.06 10.02
C LEU A 192 8.33 -0.56 11.40
N GLY A 193 7.01 -0.64 11.57
CA GLY A 193 6.38 -1.19 12.78
C GLY A 193 6.61 -2.69 12.95
N LEU A 194 6.21 -3.25 14.09
CA LEU A 194 6.45 -4.64 14.44
C LEU A 194 5.13 -5.42 14.59
N LEU A 195 5.03 -6.55 13.90
CA LEU A 195 4.02 -7.57 14.17
C LEU A 195 4.63 -8.68 15.02
N SER A 196 3.91 -9.05 16.09
CA SER A 196 4.22 -10.21 16.92
C SER A 196 3.11 -11.26 16.80
N HIS A 197 3.46 -12.53 16.98
CA HIS A 197 2.54 -13.67 16.81
C HIS A 197 1.81 -13.67 15.46
N ALA A 198 2.52 -13.30 14.38
CA ALA A 198 1.91 -13.15 13.07
C ALA A 198 1.39 -14.49 12.50
N ASP A 199 1.87 -15.63 12.99
CA ASP A 199 1.33 -16.95 12.69
C ASP A 199 -0.15 -17.10 13.08
N ASP A 200 -0.62 -16.39 14.12
CA ASP A 200 -2.01 -16.44 14.57
C ASP A 200 -3.00 -15.87 13.55
N LEU A 201 -2.55 -15.07 12.58
CA LEU A 201 -3.37 -14.66 11.44
C LEU A 201 -3.93 -15.87 10.66
N CYS A 202 -3.31 -17.05 10.77
CA CYS A 202 -3.84 -18.30 10.21
C CYS A 202 -5.17 -18.74 10.84
N GLN A 203 -5.57 -18.18 11.99
CA GLN A 203 -6.84 -18.51 12.63
C GLN A 203 -8.03 -17.77 12.00
N LEU A 204 -7.79 -16.76 11.16
CA LEU A 204 -8.83 -16.02 10.44
C LEU A 204 -9.32 -16.84 9.22
N ILE A 205 -10.11 -17.88 9.49
CA ILE A 205 -10.55 -18.85 8.47
C ILE A 205 -11.39 -18.24 7.34
N SER A 206 -12.03 -17.09 7.58
CA SER A 206 -12.84 -16.37 6.60
C SER A 206 -12.07 -15.26 5.88
N LEU A 207 -10.77 -15.13 6.10
CA LEU A 207 -9.95 -14.07 5.53
C LEU A 207 -9.82 -14.25 4.01
N GLN A 208 -10.32 -13.27 3.27
CA GLN A 208 -10.29 -13.23 1.82
C GLN A 208 -9.16 -12.33 1.31
N ARG A 209 -8.87 -11.22 2.01
CA ARG A 209 -7.85 -10.27 1.57
C ARG A 209 -6.99 -9.83 2.73
N ILE A 210 -5.68 -9.89 2.53
CA ILE A 210 -4.69 -9.34 3.45
C ILE A 210 -3.75 -8.38 2.74
N SER A 211 -3.56 -7.22 3.36
CA SER A 211 -2.58 -6.22 2.94
C SER A 211 -1.70 -5.85 4.14
N ILE A 212 -0.38 -5.96 3.99
CA ILE A 212 0.60 -5.59 5.01
C ILE A 212 1.64 -4.66 4.37
N VAL A 213 1.75 -3.44 4.90
CA VAL A 213 2.61 -2.38 4.35
C VAL A 213 3.56 -1.87 5.42
N ASP A 214 4.87 -1.98 5.14
CA ASP A 214 5.97 -1.46 5.96
C ASP A 214 5.92 -1.92 7.42
N LEU A 215 5.57 -3.19 7.61
CA LEU A 215 5.59 -3.89 8.90
C LEU A 215 6.59 -5.05 8.89
N LEU A 216 7.29 -5.18 10.01
CA LEU A 216 8.36 -6.13 10.28
C LEU A 216 7.95 -7.08 11.43
N GLY A 217 8.90 -7.81 12.00
CA GLY A 217 8.66 -8.73 13.12
C GLY A 217 8.29 -10.16 12.69
N MET A 218 7.68 -10.33 11.50
CA MET A 218 7.42 -11.66 10.97
C MET A 218 8.70 -12.41 10.57
N THR A 219 8.76 -13.67 10.98
CA THR A 219 9.79 -14.66 10.68
C THR A 219 9.33 -15.58 9.54
N LYS A 220 10.08 -16.64 9.23
CA LYS A 220 9.68 -17.59 8.17
C LYS A 220 8.54 -18.51 8.63
N GLU A 221 8.50 -18.74 9.94
CA GLU A 221 7.60 -19.64 10.64
C GLU A 221 6.17 -19.07 10.68
N ASP A 222 6.04 -17.74 10.62
CA ASP A 222 4.78 -17.00 10.60
C ASP A 222 4.01 -17.06 9.27
N CYS A 223 4.52 -17.78 8.28
CA CYS A 223 3.91 -17.87 6.96
C CYS A 223 2.44 -18.27 7.02
N LEU A 224 1.56 -17.48 6.40
CA LEU A 224 0.16 -17.84 6.18
C LEU A 224 0.08 -19.14 5.35
N LYS A 225 -0.73 -20.09 5.81
CA LYS A 225 -0.84 -21.44 5.23
C LYS A 225 -2.14 -21.55 4.45
N PRO A 226 -2.12 -21.85 3.12
CA PRO A 226 -3.35 -21.94 2.30
C PRO A 226 -4.43 -22.86 2.89
N LEU A 227 -4.05 -23.96 3.55
CA LEU A 227 -5.00 -24.87 4.20
C LEU A 227 -5.70 -24.28 5.44
N ARG A 228 -5.14 -23.26 6.07
CA ARG A 228 -5.70 -22.61 7.28
C ARG A 228 -6.51 -21.37 6.93
N VAL A 229 -6.12 -20.68 5.86
CA VAL A 229 -6.80 -19.50 5.29
C VAL A 229 -7.24 -19.79 3.86
N SER A 230 -8.16 -20.76 3.70
CA SER A 230 -8.56 -21.31 2.39
C SER A 230 -9.29 -20.30 1.50
N GLU A 231 -9.99 -19.34 2.12
CA GLU A 231 -10.75 -18.29 1.45
C GLU A 231 -9.87 -17.14 0.92
N LEU A 232 -8.56 -17.16 1.23
CA LEU A 232 -7.67 -16.07 0.86
C LEU A 232 -7.51 -16.01 -0.66
N GLU A 233 -7.94 -14.89 -1.23
CA GLU A 233 -7.94 -14.60 -2.66
C GLU A 233 -7.04 -13.41 -3.02
N SER A 234 -6.53 -12.66 -2.04
CA SER A 234 -5.60 -11.56 -2.26
C SER A 234 -4.57 -11.44 -1.14
N VAL A 235 -3.30 -11.49 -1.52
CA VAL A 235 -2.13 -11.27 -0.68
C VAL A 235 -1.33 -10.11 -1.25
N ASP A 236 -1.32 -8.98 -0.55
CA ASP A 236 -0.54 -7.80 -0.93
C ASP A 236 0.43 -7.39 0.18
N LEU A 237 1.73 -7.59 -0.04
CA LEU A 237 2.77 -7.39 0.96
C LEU A 237 3.83 -6.44 0.42
N TYR A 238 4.05 -5.34 1.12
CA TYR A 238 5.02 -4.31 0.76
C TYR A 238 5.91 -3.99 1.95
N GLY A 239 7.22 -3.91 1.75
CA GLY A 239 8.13 -3.48 2.82
C GLY A 239 8.34 -4.50 3.95
N ILE A 240 7.92 -5.75 3.75
CA ILE A 240 7.99 -6.83 4.77
C ILE A 240 9.37 -7.51 4.87
N PRO A 241 9.67 -8.29 5.94
CA PRO A 241 10.96 -8.98 6.09
C PRO A 241 11.26 -9.93 4.92
N ALA A 242 12.51 -9.93 4.44
CA ALA A 242 12.95 -10.72 3.28
C ALA A 242 12.80 -12.23 3.48
N GLY A 243 13.03 -12.72 4.70
CA GLY A 243 12.80 -14.12 5.06
C GLY A 243 11.34 -14.53 4.87
N TYR A 244 10.41 -13.78 5.49
CA TYR A 244 8.97 -13.99 5.37
C TYR A 244 8.49 -13.88 3.92
N ALA A 245 8.91 -12.82 3.20
CA ALA A 245 8.56 -12.60 1.80
C ALA A 245 8.95 -13.77 0.88
N SER A 246 10.10 -14.40 1.13
CA SER A 246 10.55 -15.56 0.36
C SER A 246 9.64 -16.77 0.55
N VAL A 247 9.25 -17.06 1.80
CA VAL A 247 8.36 -18.19 2.12
C VAL A 247 6.94 -17.92 1.63
N MET A 248 6.43 -16.70 1.77
CA MET A 248 5.12 -16.31 1.26
C MET A 248 5.03 -16.47 -0.27
N ARG A 249 6.04 -16.04 -1.03
CA ARG A 249 6.08 -16.27 -2.49
C ARG A 249 6.05 -17.75 -2.84
N LYS A 250 6.89 -18.56 -2.19
CA LYS A 250 6.94 -20.02 -2.44
C LYS A 250 5.61 -20.70 -2.13
N THR A 251 4.93 -20.23 -1.09
CA THR A 251 3.68 -20.83 -0.60
C THR A 251 2.47 -20.41 -1.42
N TRP A 252 2.38 -19.14 -1.82
CA TRP A 252 1.17 -18.57 -2.43
C TRP A 252 1.21 -18.43 -3.94
N HIS A 253 2.38 -18.39 -4.61
CA HIS A 253 2.41 -18.41 -6.07
C HIS A 253 1.72 -19.65 -6.71
N PRO A 254 1.81 -20.86 -6.12
CA PRO A 254 1.04 -22.02 -6.58
C PRO A 254 -0.49 -21.85 -6.51
N GLU A 255 -0.98 -20.91 -5.69
CA GLU A 255 -2.41 -20.64 -5.51
C GLU A 255 -2.96 -19.62 -6.54
N ILE A 256 -2.09 -18.99 -7.36
CA ILE A 256 -2.49 -18.03 -8.39
C ILE A 256 -3.42 -18.64 -9.44
N PRO A 257 -3.15 -19.84 -10.02
CA PRO A 257 -4.08 -20.51 -10.93
C PRO A 257 -5.43 -20.88 -10.27
N ALA A 258 -5.47 -20.95 -8.95
CA ALA A 258 -6.69 -21.16 -8.18
C ALA A 258 -7.37 -19.84 -7.78
N GLY A 259 -6.93 -18.68 -8.30
CA GLY A 259 -7.62 -17.40 -8.12
C GLY A 259 -7.14 -16.57 -6.94
N THR A 260 -5.92 -16.80 -6.45
CA THR A 260 -5.30 -15.93 -5.44
C THR A 260 -4.40 -14.91 -6.11
N PHE A 261 -4.70 -13.63 -5.98
CA PHE A 261 -3.77 -12.58 -6.35
C PHE A 261 -2.62 -12.50 -5.33
N VAL A 262 -1.37 -12.40 -5.82
CA VAL A 262 -0.18 -12.32 -4.98
C VAL A 262 0.73 -11.21 -5.46
N SER A 263 0.83 -10.15 -4.67
CA SER A 263 1.72 -9.01 -4.82
C SER A 263 2.68 -8.98 -3.63
N ILE A 264 3.98 -9.15 -3.86
CA ILE A 264 5.00 -9.14 -2.80
C ILE A 264 6.22 -8.35 -3.26
N HIS A 265 6.31 -7.10 -2.80
CA HIS A 265 7.32 -6.14 -3.23
C HIS A 265 8.13 -5.59 -2.05
N ARG A 266 9.29 -4.98 -2.36
CA ARG A 266 10.14 -4.25 -1.41
C ARG A 266 10.50 -5.04 -0.14
N ALA A 267 10.82 -6.32 -0.30
CA ALA A 267 11.22 -7.14 0.83
C ALA A 267 12.52 -6.60 1.47
N ARG A 268 12.52 -6.41 2.80
CA ARG A 268 13.57 -5.74 3.55
C ARG A 268 14.49 -6.75 4.25
N LYS A 269 15.80 -6.61 4.06
CA LYS A 269 16.78 -7.39 4.82
C LYS A 269 17.05 -6.73 6.18
N PRO A 270 17.46 -7.48 7.22
CA PRO A 270 17.77 -6.92 8.53
C PRO A 270 18.77 -5.75 8.47
N GLU A 271 19.81 -5.86 7.64
CA GLU A 271 20.84 -4.82 7.51
C GLU A 271 20.24 -3.53 6.93
N TRP A 272 19.33 -3.65 5.95
CA TRP A 272 18.62 -2.48 5.40
C TRP A 272 17.76 -1.80 6.46
N VAL A 273 17.10 -2.58 7.32
CA VAL A 273 16.23 -2.04 8.38
C VAL A 273 17.05 -1.27 9.40
N GLU A 274 18.16 -1.84 9.89
CA GLU A 274 19.06 -1.13 10.81
C GLU A 274 19.58 0.17 10.20
N GLU A 275 19.99 0.11 8.93
CA GLU A 275 20.53 1.23 8.17
C GLU A 275 19.53 2.35 7.86
N ASN A 276 18.23 2.08 7.88
CA ASN A 276 17.19 3.03 7.46
C ASN A 276 16.14 3.32 8.55
N ARG A 277 16.27 2.73 9.75
CA ARG A 277 15.31 2.92 10.85
C ARG A 277 15.17 4.40 11.22
N ASN A 278 16.30 5.09 11.32
CA ASN A 278 16.37 6.51 11.68
C ASN A 278 16.69 7.40 10.46
N ASN A 279 16.54 6.88 9.25
CA ASN A 279 16.80 7.66 8.05
C ASN A 279 15.51 8.41 7.63
N PRO A 280 15.46 9.75 7.74
CA PRO A 280 14.29 10.54 7.37
C PRO A 280 13.98 10.44 5.87
N LEU A 281 15.00 10.19 5.04
CA LEU A 281 14.82 10.03 3.59
C LEU A 281 14.37 8.62 3.18
N ARG A 282 14.10 7.69 4.11
CA ARG A 282 13.79 6.29 3.73
C ARG A 282 12.59 6.18 2.79
N ASP A 283 11.62 7.08 2.93
CA ASP A 283 10.36 7.07 2.19
C ASP A 283 10.56 7.50 0.72
N TRP A 284 11.77 7.93 0.35
CA TRP A 284 12.18 8.13 -1.05
C TRP A 284 12.43 6.81 -1.78
N ASP A 285 12.63 5.69 -1.05
CA ASP A 285 12.87 4.39 -1.66
C ASP A 285 11.64 3.84 -2.38
N GLY A 286 11.56 4.11 -3.68
CA GLY A 286 10.50 3.59 -4.54
C GLY A 286 9.39 4.56 -4.88
N ARG A 287 9.58 5.85 -4.60
CA ARG A 287 8.79 6.91 -5.25
C ARG A 287 9.01 6.89 -6.75
N GLU A 288 7.95 7.13 -7.51
CA GLU A 288 7.96 7.04 -8.98
C GLU A 288 8.96 8.00 -9.61
N GLN A 289 9.07 9.22 -9.07
CA GLN A 289 9.98 10.26 -9.52
C GLN A 289 11.44 10.07 -9.04
N ILE A 290 11.70 9.17 -8.09
CA ILE A 290 13.04 8.96 -7.52
C ILE A 290 13.60 7.61 -7.92
N SER A 291 14.59 7.63 -8.81
CA SER A 291 15.29 6.40 -9.20
C SER A 291 16.00 5.75 -8.00
N ALA A 292 16.12 4.42 -8.02
CA ALA A 292 16.85 3.69 -6.96
C ALA A 292 18.32 4.14 -6.82
N THR A 293 18.93 4.62 -7.91
CA THR A 293 20.30 5.18 -7.90
C THR A 293 20.33 6.54 -7.21
N THR A 294 19.36 7.41 -7.52
CA THR A 294 19.20 8.72 -6.88
C THR A 294 18.98 8.56 -5.38
N TYR A 295 18.05 7.69 -4.98
CA TYR A 295 17.79 7.36 -3.58
C TYR A 295 19.06 6.93 -2.85
N LYS A 296 19.82 5.96 -3.38
CA LYS A 296 21.06 5.49 -2.76
C LYS A 296 22.09 6.59 -2.56
N ARG A 297 22.22 7.51 -3.54
CA ARG A 297 23.14 8.65 -3.43
C ARG A 297 22.65 9.68 -2.42
N ALA A 298 21.35 9.97 -2.37
CA ALA A 298 20.75 10.85 -1.36
C ALA A 298 20.99 10.32 0.06
N VAL A 299 20.77 9.02 0.30
CA VAL A 299 21.06 8.40 1.60
C VAL A 299 22.55 8.41 1.94
N ALA A 300 23.43 8.19 0.96
CA ALA A 300 24.87 8.28 1.19
C ALA A 300 25.31 9.71 1.56
N GLN A 301 24.72 10.72 0.92
CA GLN A 301 24.96 12.13 1.25
C GLN A 301 24.44 12.46 2.66
N TYR A 302 23.21 12.07 2.97
CA TYR A 302 22.63 12.22 4.31
C TYR A 302 23.53 11.61 5.40
N ARG A 303 24.02 10.38 5.21
CA ARG A 303 24.95 9.73 6.15
C ARG A 303 26.28 10.48 6.30
N THR A 304 26.80 11.00 5.20
CA THR A 304 28.05 11.78 5.19
C THR A 304 27.89 13.07 5.99
N THR A 305 26.81 13.80 5.76
CA THR A 305 26.47 15.02 6.49
C THR A 305 26.21 14.73 7.96
N ARG A 306 25.43 13.68 8.29
CA ARG A 306 25.18 13.26 9.67
C ARG A 306 26.49 13.01 10.43
N ARG A 307 27.42 12.26 9.85
CA ARG A 307 28.74 12.00 10.46
C ARG A 307 29.51 13.30 10.70
N ALA A 308 29.57 14.18 9.70
CA ALA A 308 30.31 15.44 9.80
C ALA A 308 29.72 16.37 10.87
N VAL A 309 28.39 16.43 11.01
CA VAL A 309 27.75 17.24 12.07
C VAL A 309 28.07 16.67 13.45
N ILE A 310 27.91 15.35 13.66
CA ILE A 310 28.21 14.72 14.95
C ILE A 310 29.68 14.93 15.33
N GLU A 311 30.61 14.74 14.39
CA GLU A 311 32.05 14.98 14.59
C GLU A 311 32.34 16.44 14.98
N ALA A 312 31.70 17.40 14.31
CA ALA A 312 31.85 18.82 14.66
C ALA A 312 31.25 19.19 16.02
N PHE A 313 30.23 18.48 16.52
CA PHE A 313 29.76 18.66 17.90
C PHE A 313 30.69 18.03 18.94
N ALA A 314 31.40 16.97 18.57
CA ALA A 314 32.31 16.26 19.46
C ALA A 314 33.69 16.93 19.59
N GLU A 315 34.23 17.45 18.48
CA GLU A 315 35.65 17.82 18.38
C GLU A 315 35.88 19.33 18.20
N GLU A 316 34.92 20.07 17.61
CA GLU A 316 35.14 21.49 17.29
C GLU A 316 34.85 22.41 18.49
N PRO A 317 35.77 23.37 18.76
CA PRO A 317 35.51 24.47 19.69
C PRO A 317 34.22 25.23 19.35
N ALA A 318 33.55 25.73 20.39
CA ALA A 318 32.30 26.48 20.24
C ALA A 318 32.43 27.68 19.27
N ASP A 319 33.56 28.37 19.29
CA ASP A 319 33.81 29.57 18.47
C ASP A 319 34.00 29.26 16.97
N THR A 320 34.45 28.03 16.61
CA THR A 320 34.70 27.62 15.22
C THR A 320 33.55 26.79 14.64
N ARG A 321 32.71 26.21 15.49
CA ARG A 321 31.58 25.35 15.11
C ARG A 321 30.61 26.00 14.10
N PRO A 322 30.21 27.29 14.22
CA PRO A 322 29.32 27.92 13.23
C PRO A 322 29.89 27.92 11.81
N ALA A 323 31.17 28.26 11.65
CA ALA A 323 31.83 28.25 10.34
C ALA A 323 31.88 26.83 9.77
N ARG A 324 32.22 25.84 10.60
CA ARG A 324 32.24 24.43 10.19
C ARG A 324 30.84 23.93 9.76
N MET A 325 29.78 24.34 10.46
CA MET A 325 28.40 24.00 10.10
C MET A 325 28.01 24.58 8.75
N GLU A 326 28.38 25.83 8.48
CA GLU A 326 28.13 26.46 7.18
C GLU A 326 28.83 25.70 6.04
N GLU A 327 30.07 25.24 6.25
CA GLU A 327 30.75 24.40 5.26
C GLU A 327 30.04 23.06 5.00
N ILE A 328 29.60 22.39 6.06
CA ILE A 328 28.86 21.12 5.98
C ILE A 328 27.56 21.33 5.22
N GLY A 329 26.84 22.43 5.50
CA GLY A 329 25.59 22.80 4.85
C GLY A 329 25.79 23.06 3.36
N ARG A 330 26.82 23.82 3.00
CA ARG A 330 27.17 24.07 1.61
C ARG A 330 27.51 22.78 0.85
N PHE A 331 28.31 21.89 1.45
CA PHE A 331 28.61 20.60 0.84
C PHE A 331 27.36 19.73 0.63
N TYR A 332 26.42 19.76 1.58
CA TYR A 332 25.13 19.11 1.44
C TYR A 332 24.31 19.70 0.28
N GLY A 333 24.17 21.02 0.21
CA GLY A 333 23.47 21.72 -0.86
C GLY A 333 24.04 21.39 -2.24
N GLU A 334 25.36 21.54 -2.43
CA GLU A 334 26.06 21.21 -3.69
C GLU A 334 25.86 19.76 -4.13
N ALA A 335 25.86 18.81 -3.19
CA ALA A 335 25.63 17.40 -3.50
C ALA A 335 24.21 17.16 -4.02
N PHE A 336 23.21 17.84 -3.45
CA PHE A 336 21.82 17.75 -3.92
C PHE A 336 21.58 18.51 -5.21
N ASN A 337 22.25 19.66 -5.46
CA ASN A 337 22.28 20.30 -6.78
C ASN A 337 22.74 19.32 -7.87
N GLN A 338 23.83 18.59 -7.61
CA GLN A 338 24.36 17.62 -8.58
C GLN A 338 23.44 16.39 -8.78
N LEU A 339 22.67 16.02 -7.77
CA LEU A 339 21.66 14.97 -7.88
C LEU A 339 20.48 15.46 -8.72
N ASP A 340 20.04 16.68 -8.47
CA ASP A 340 18.86 17.25 -9.09
C ASP A 340 19.09 17.63 -10.55
N GLN A 341 20.22 18.24 -10.90
CA GLN A 341 20.58 18.62 -12.28
C GLN A 341 20.41 17.48 -13.30
N ARG A 342 20.49 16.22 -12.86
CA ARG A 342 20.33 15.04 -13.72
C ARG A 342 18.89 14.55 -13.86
N SER A 343 18.05 14.80 -12.87
CA SER A 343 16.71 14.18 -12.79
C SER A 343 15.55 15.15 -12.57
N GLY A 344 15.80 16.39 -12.09
CA GLY A 344 14.78 17.37 -11.76
C GLY A 344 13.72 16.79 -10.83
N PHE A 345 14.17 16.11 -9.77
CA PHE A 345 13.28 15.33 -8.90
C PHE A 345 13.01 16.02 -7.57
N ILE A 346 13.79 17.04 -7.21
CA ILE A 346 13.61 17.80 -5.99
C ILE A 346 12.56 18.88 -6.25
N GLU A 347 11.32 18.57 -5.87
CA GLU A 347 10.21 19.51 -5.92
C GLU A 347 9.99 20.12 -4.52
N THR A 348 8.83 20.72 -4.30
CA THR A 348 8.50 21.36 -3.01
C THR A 348 8.54 20.38 -1.83
N VAL A 349 8.01 19.16 -2.02
CA VAL A 349 7.96 18.14 -0.96
C VAL A 349 9.35 17.62 -0.63
N GLU A 350 10.11 17.20 -1.64
CA GLU A 350 11.46 16.69 -1.44
C GLU A 350 12.39 17.75 -0.83
N ARG A 351 12.22 19.03 -1.20
CA ARG A 351 12.94 20.14 -0.57
C ARG A 351 12.66 20.24 0.93
N GLU A 352 11.38 20.20 1.33
CA GLU A 352 10.99 20.23 2.74
C GLU A 352 11.61 19.03 3.49
N GLU A 353 11.52 17.84 2.92
CA GLU A 353 12.08 16.61 3.50
C GLU A 353 13.62 16.66 3.63
N LEU A 354 14.33 17.34 2.72
CA LEU A 354 15.77 17.55 2.84
C LEU A 354 16.15 18.48 3.99
N PHE A 355 15.33 19.49 4.28
CA PHE A 355 15.53 20.37 5.43
C PHE A 355 15.12 19.68 6.74
N GLU A 356 14.01 18.94 6.75
CA GLU A 356 13.63 18.08 7.87
C GLU A 356 14.72 17.06 8.20
N ALA A 357 15.40 16.52 7.18
CA ALA A 357 16.52 15.61 7.38
C ALA A 357 17.73 16.28 8.07
N LEU A 358 18.02 17.55 7.75
CA LEU A 358 19.05 18.33 8.44
C LEU A 358 18.64 18.65 9.87
N ASP A 359 17.39 19.03 10.10
CA ASP A 359 16.86 19.26 11.44
C ASP A 359 16.92 17.99 12.29
N HIS A 360 16.65 16.82 11.71
CA HIS A 360 16.79 15.54 12.37
C HIS A 360 18.25 15.27 12.79
N ILE A 361 19.22 15.53 11.91
CA ILE A 361 20.65 15.40 12.23
C ILE A 361 21.04 16.33 13.39
N MET A 362 20.55 17.57 13.37
CA MET A 362 20.86 18.55 14.43
C MET A 362 20.27 18.13 15.77
N ASN A 363 19.01 17.69 15.79
CA ASN A 363 18.36 17.20 17.02
C ASN A 363 19.11 16.00 17.61
N GLU A 364 19.61 15.10 16.75
CA GLU A 364 20.42 13.97 17.18
C GLU A 364 21.77 14.41 17.78
N ALA A 365 22.48 15.34 17.12
CA ALA A 365 23.74 15.86 17.63
C ALA A 365 23.57 16.60 18.96
N GLU A 366 22.52 17.42 19.10
CA GLU A 366 22.18 18.12 20.33
C GLU A 366 21.79 17.15 21.46
N ALA A 367 21.10 16.06 21.15
CA ALA A 367 20.78 15.02 22.13
C ALA A 367 22.03 14.28 22.64
N LEU A 368 23.05 14.11 21.79
CA LEU A 368 24.30 13.42 22.14
C LEU A 368 25.30 14.31 22.89
N HIS A 369 25.39 15.59 22.52
CA HIS A 369 26.46 16.49 22.97
C HIS A 369 25.96 17.73 23.74
N GLY A 370 24.64 17.89 23.89
CA GLY A 370 24.00 19.05 24.49
C GLY A 370 23.60 20.12 23.45
N PRO A 371 22.68 21.03 23.80
CA PRO A 371 22.20 22.06 22.90
C PRO A 371 23.33 23.03 22.51
N SER A 372 23.36 23.44 21.25
CA SER A 372 24.28 24.48 20.80
C SER A 372 23.79 25.85 21.31
N VAL A 373 24.69 26.62 21.93
CA VAL A 373 24.40 28.00 22.39
C VAL A 373 24.69 28.99 21.26
N GLU A 374 25.64 28.65 20.39
CA GLU A 374 25.96 29.35 19.16
C GLU A 374 24.97 28.87 18.07
N ASN A 375 24.55 29.76 17.15
CA ASN A 375 23.53 29.48 16.11
C ASN A 375 23.99 28.47 15.03
N ALA A 376 24.51 27.31 15.42
CA ALA A 376 25.03 26.23 14.59
C ALA A 376 23.98 25.73 13.59
N ARG A 377 22.72 25.62 14.03
CA ARG A 377 21.58 25.28 13.16
C ARG A 377 21.39 26.31 12.06
N GLY A 378 21.34 27.60 12.40
CA GLY A 378 21.23 28.66 11.43
C GLY A 378 22.40 28.69 10.45
N SER A 379 23.63 28.44 10.92
CA SER A 379 24.81 28.36 10.06
C SER A 379 24.75 27.18 9.09
N LEU A 380 24.32 26.00 9.53
CA LEU A 380 24.12 24.83 8.67
C LEU A 380 23.14 25.14 7.55
N ILE A 381 21.98 25.71 7.89
CA ILE A 381 20.94 26.08 6.92
C ILE A 381 21.44 27.19 5.97
N SER A 382 22.12 28.21 6.50
CA SER A 382 22.72 29.28 5.69
C SER A 382 23.70 28.74 4.66
N GLY A 383 24.51 27.74 5.05
CA GLY A 383 25.42 27.05 4.14
C GLY A 383 24.71 26.40 2.97
N VAL A 384 23.62 25.68 3.22
CA VAL A 384 22.79 25.05 2.17
C VAL A 384 22.22 26.12 1.24
N GLU A 385 21.57 27.13 1.81
CA GLU A 385 20.90 28.20 1.06
C GLU A 385 21.86 29.03 0.21
N SER A 386 23.14 29.15 0.62
CA SER A 386 24.15 29.89 -0.14
C SER A 386 24.46 29.31 -1.52
N VAL A 387 24.18 28.02 -1.73
CA VAL A 387 24.51 27.28 -2.96
C VAL A 387 23.31 26.61 -3.61
N ARG A 388 22.17 26.50 -2.91
CA ARG A 388 21.00 25.76 -3.36
C ARG A 388 20.50 26.25 -4.74
N ASP A 389 20.39 25.32 -5.69
CA ASP A 389 19.84 25.56 -7.03
C ASP A 389 18.63 24.66 -7.39
N TRP A 390 18.12 23.89 -6.41
CA TRP A 390 16.97 22.98 -6.48
C TRP A 390 15.76 23.46 -5.66
#